data_AF-A0A7T0DSM1-F1
#
_entry.id   AF-A0A7T0DSM1-F1
#
_cell.length_a   1.000
_cell.length_b   1.000
_cell.length_c   1.000
_cell.angle_alpha   90.00
_cell.angle_beta   90.00
_cell.angle_gamma   90.00
#
_symmetry.space_group_name_H-M   'P 1'
#
loop_
_entity.id
_entity.type
_entity.pdbx_description
1 polymer ?
#
loop_
_entity_poly.entity_id
_entity_poly.type
_entity_poly.pdbx_seq_one_letter_code
_entity_poly.pdbx_strand_id
1 'polypeptide(L)'
;MSDLNPCMTCGACCAYFRVSFYWAEASDGGGTVPVQLTEPVSPFLRCMSGTNQKQSRCSALEGTPGEATRCKIYEQRPSPCRDFSMSGADGQVNEACNRARAHYGLPPLYKDMLFHTSLDAATAALSGVQLPAN
;
A
#
# COMPACT_ATOMS: atom_id res chain seq x y z
N MET A 1 -5.23 -21.62 -1.19
CA MET A 1 -4.38 -20.98 -0.15
C MET A 1 -4.78 -19.53 -0.17
N SER A 2 -5.28 -19.00 0.94
CA SER A 2 -5.75 -17.62 1.01
C SER A 2 -4.58 -16.69 0.72
N ASP A 3 -4.62 -15.96 -0.40
CA ASP A 3 -3.61 -14.97 -0.72
C ASP A 3 -3.59 -13.92 0.40
N LEU A 4 -2.56 -13.98 1.24
CA LEU A 4 -2.36 -13.03 2.34
C LEU A 4 -2.23 -11.63 1.71
N ASN A 5 -3.10 -10.71 2.12
CA ASN A 5 -3.09 -9.33 1.64
C ASN A 5 -1.68 -8.72 1.86
N PRO A 6 -0.93 -8.36 0.80
CA PRO A 6 0.41 -7.80 0.92
C PRO A 6 0.50 -6.55 1.79
N CYS A 7 -0.59 -5.79 1.95
CA CYS A 7 -0.64 -4.64 2.84
C CYS A 7 -0.54 -5.02 4.32
N MET A 8 -0.93 -6.24 4.69
CA MET A 8 -0.83 -6.72 6.08
C MET A 8 0.58 -7.20 6.43
N THR A 9 1.48 -7.34 5.45
CA THR A 9 2.83 -7.89 5.66
C THR A 9 3.96 -6.96 5.20
N CYS A 10 3.73 -6.03 4.26
CA CYS A 10 4.81 -5.21 3.71
C CYS A 10 5.22 -3.99 4.55
N GLY A 11 4.31 -3.39 5.33
CA GLY A 11 4.60 -2.24 6.21
C GLY A 11 5.00 -0.93 5.52
N ALA A 12 5.09 -0.88 4.19
CA ALA A 12 5.63 0.25 3.44
C ALA A 12 4.86 1.56 3.68
N CYS A 13 3.53 1.55 3.57
CA CYS A 13 2.71 2.74 3.77
C CYS A 13 2.80 3.27 5.21
N CYS A 14 2.85 2.38 6.20
CA CYS A 14 2.99 2.73 7.61
C CYS A 14 4.33 3.39 7.96
N ALA A 15 5.34 3.19 7.13
CA ALA A 15 6.68 3.76 7.30
C ALA A 15 7.01 4.84 6.25
N TYR A 16 6.05 5.26 5.42
CA TYR A 16 6.33 6.23 4.36
C TYR A 16 5.44 7.47 4.43
N PHE A 17 4.19 7.33 4.87
CA PHE A 17 3.23 8.44 4.87
C PHE A 17 3.01 9.05 6.25
N ARG A 18 2.78 10.36 6.28
CA ARG A 18 2.08 11.01 7.39
C ARG A 18 0.61 10.61 7.37
N VAL A 19 0.14 9.96 8.42
CA VAL A 19 -1.27 9.53 8.52
C VAL A 19 -2.03 10.60 9.29
N SER A 20 -2.58 11.59 8.59
CA SER A 20 -3.40 12.66 9.19
C SER A 20 -4.89 12.38 9.03
N PHE A 21 -5.68 12.61 10.08
CA PHE A 21 -7.12 12.31 10.12
C PHE A 21 -7.87 13.27 11.05
N TYR A 22 -9.21 13.25 11.00
CA TYR A 22 -10.03 14.15 11.81
C TYR A 22 -9.89 13.81 13.31
N TRP A 23 -9.75 14.84 14.16
CA TRP A 23 -9.44 14.62 15.57
C TRP A 23 -10.44 13.69 16.28
N ALA A 24 -11.72 13.69 15.87
CA ALA A 24 -12.77 12.91 16.51
C ALA A 24 -12.74 11.41 16.16
N GLU A 25 -11.93 10.97 15.20
CA GLU A 25 -11.72 9.53 14.97
C GLU A 25 -10.91 8.88 16.11
N ALA A 26 -10.24 9.69 16.94
CA ALA A 26 -9.58 9.23 18.15
C ALA A 26 -10.58 8.89 19.26
N SER A 27 -10.17 8.02 20.17
CA SER A 27 -10.99 7.50 21.28
C SER A 27 -11.49 8.60 22.23
N ASP A 28 -10.81 9.74 22.31
CA ASP A 28 -11.22 10.89 23.11
C ASP A 28 -12.21 11.83 22.41
N GLY A 29 -12.46 11.64 21.11
CA GLY A 29 -13.49 12.33 20.34
C GLY A 29 -14.67 11.44 19.92
N GLY A 30 -14.75 10.22 20.45
CA GLY A 30 -15.83 9.27 20.18
C GLY A 30 -15.55 8.24 19.09
N GLY A 31 -14.37 8.30 18.45
CA GLY A 31 -13.91 7.29 17.49
C GLY A 31 -13.22 6.09 18.14
N THR A 32 -12.48 5.33 17.34
CA THR A 32 -11.85 4.06 17.78
C THR A 32 -10.33 4.09 17.84
N VAL A 33 -9.69 5.10 17.24
CA VAL A 33 -8.22 5.18 17.17
C VAL A 33 -7.66 5.49 18.56
N PRO A 34 -6.74 4.68 19.13
CA PRO A 34 -6.22 4.94 20.46
C PRO A 34 -5.48 6.27 20.53
N VAL A 35 -5.99 7.20 21.35
CA VAL A 35 -5.48 8.58 21.45
C VAL A 35 -3.98 8.63 21.76
N GLN A 36 -3.47 7.68 22.55
CA GLN A 36 -2.07 7.58 22.98
C GLN A 36 -1.10 7.25 21.83
N LEU A 37 -1.61 6.80 20.69
CA LEU A 37 -0.83 6.54 19.47
C LEU A 37 -0.95 7.69 18.46
N THR A 38 -1.45 8.85 18.88
CA THR A 38 -1.73 10.01 18.02
C THR A 38 -1.02 11.26 18.51
N GLU A 39 -0.78 12.20 17.61
CA GLU A 39 -0.22 13.52 17.88
C GLU A 39 -1.16 14.60 17.31
N PRO A 40 -1.42 15.70 18.04
CA PRO A 40 -2.19 16.82 17.50
C PRO A 40 -1.39 17.54 16.40
N VAL A 41 -2.07 17.86 15.29
CA VAL A 41 -1.49 18.64 14.18
C VAL A 41 -2.09 20.04 14.15
N SER A 42 -3.40 20.13 14.38
CA SER A 42 -4.16 21.37 14.50
C SER A 42 -5.39 21.12 15.38
N PRO A 43 -6.21 22.14 15.70
CA PRO A 43 -7.43 21.93 16.49
C PRO A 43 -8.41 20.89 15.91
N PHE A 44 -8.37 20.66 14.59
CA PHE A 44 -9.29 19.74 13.91
C PHE A 44 -8.61 18.48 13.36
N LEU A 45 -7.28 18.41 13.38
CA LEU A 45 -6.52 17.31 12.80
C LEU A 45 -5.56 16.69 13.81
N ARG A 46 -5.52 15.37 13.77
CA ARG A 46 -4.48 14.56 14.41
C ARG A 46 -3.69 13.82 13.35
N CYS A 47 -2.57 13.24 13.75
CA CYS A 47 -1.90 12.22 12.96
C CYS A 47 -1.47 11.06 13.83
N MET A 48 -1.17 9.92 13.21
CA MET A 48 -0.54 8.81 13.92
C MET A 48 0.87 9.22 14.38
N SER A 49 1.20 8.92 15.63
CA SER A 49 2.47 9.28 16.23
C SER A 49 3.66 8.66 15.46
N GLY A 50 4.74 9.41 15.37
CA GLY A 50 5.94 9.06 14.59
C GLY A 50 5.81 9.28 13.08
N THR A 51 4.63 9.64 12.58
CA THR A 51 4.43 9.95 11.15
C THR A 51 4.58 11.45 10.82
N ASN A 52 4.64 12.33 11.83
CA ASN A 52 4.78 13.78 11.66
C ASN A 52 6.24 14.24 11.52
N GLN A 53 7.04 13.51 10.77
CA GLN A 53 8.47 13.79 10.61
C GLN A 53 8.98 13.29 9.25
N LYS A 54 10.15 13.80 8.84
CA LYS A 54 10.76 13.49 7.52
C LYS A 54 10.95 12.00 7.30
N GLN A 55 11.42 11.28 8.32
CA GLN A 55 11.50 9.81 8.32
C GLN A 55 10.27 9.25 9.02
N SER A 56 9.14 9.29 8.32
CA SER A 56 7.85 8.86 8.87
C SER A 56 7.91 7.40 9.30
N ARG A 57 7.47 7.07 10.52
CA ARG A 57 7.29 5.69 10.95
C ARG A 57 6.19 5.63 11.99
N CYS A 58 5.05 5.06 11.62
CA CYS A 58 3.91 4.94 12.52
C CYS A 58 4.28 4.12 13.76
N SER A 59 4.01 4.66 14.95
CA SER A 59 4.26 3.98 16.23
C SER A 59 3.46 2.67 16.41
N ALA A 60 2.39 2.50 15.63
CA ALA A 60 1.59 1.27 15.60
C ALA A 60 2.19 0.16 14.72
N LEU A 61 3.19 0.45 13.89
CA LEU A 61 3.86 -0.54 13.06
C LEU A 61 4.80 -1.40 13.90
N GLU A 62 4.58 -2.71 13.88
CA GLU A 62 5.52 -3.69 14.42
C GLU A 62 6.29 -4.37 13.29
N GLY A 63 7.58 -4.64 13.54
CA GLY A 63 8.47 -5.31 12.60
C GLY A 63 9.10 -4.39 11.55
N THR A 64 9.78 -4.99 10.58
CA THR A 64 10.58 -4.28 9.57
C THR A 64 9.88 -4.29 8.22
N PRO A 65 9.63 -3.13 7.58
CA PRO A 65 9.05 -3.06 6.24
C PRO A 65 9.77 -4.00 5.27
N GLY A 66 9.02 -4.84 4.57
CA GLY A 66 9.55 -5.82 3.63
C GLY A 66 9.94 -7.19 4.21
N GLU A 67 9.98 -7.35 5.52
CA GLU A 67 10.25 -8.62 6.19
C GLU A 67 8.96 -9.20 6.78
N ALA A 68 8.76 -9.05 8.09
CA ALA A 68 7.54 -9.40 8.79
C ALA A 68 7.01 -8.16 9.50
N THR A 69 5.84 -7.68 9.09
CA THR A 69 5.18 -6.54 9.74
C THR A 69 3.75 -6.85 10.12
N ARG A 70 3.22 -6.07 11.07
CA ARG A 70 1.78 -5.98 11.35
C ARG A 70 1.45 -4.62 11.97
N CYS A 71 0.19 -4.23 11.90
CA CYS A 71 -0.31 -3.07 12.62
C CYS A 71 -0.92 -3.51 13.96
N LYS A 72 -0.45 -2.96 15.08
CA LYS A 72 -1.00 -3.24 16.43
C LYS A 72 -2.48 -2.89 16.59
N ILE A 73 -2.97 -1.98 15.76
CA ILE A 73 -4.32 -1.42 15.86
C ILE A 73 -5.11 -1.63 14.55
N TYR A 74 -4.88 -2.74 13.83
CA TYR A 74 -5.45 -2.96 12.50
C TYR A 74 -6.98 -2.74 12.43
N GLU A 75 -7.73 -3.19 13.45
CA GLU A 75 -9.18 -2.99 13.53
C GLU A 75 -9.60 -1.57 13.95
N GLN A 76 -8.70 -0.83 14.58
CA GLN A 76 -8.91 0.53 15.11
C GLN A 76 -8.19 1.58 14.26
N ARG A 77 -7.88 1.28 13.00
CA ARG A 77 -7.20 2.19 12.07
C ARG A 77 -8.01 3.48 11.85
N PRO A 78 -7.36 4.63 11.65
CA PRO A 78 -8.05 5.83 11.17
C PRO A 78 -8.50 5.65 9.71
N SER A 79 -9.45 6.47 9.27
CA SER A 79 -10.00 6.48 7.91
C SER A 79 -8.93 6.46 6.81
N PRO A 80 -7.83 7.25 6.85
CA PRO A 80 -6.85 7.23 5.77
C PRO A 80 -6.12 5.89 5.66
N CYS A 81 -6.03 5.11 6.74
CA CYS A 81 -5.43 3.78 6.69
C CYS A 81 -6.41 2.69 6.25
N ARG A 82 -7.72 2.90 6.37
CA ARG A 82 -8.76 1.98 5.90
C ARG A 82 -9.05 2.20 4.41
N ASP A 83 -9.09 3.45 4.00
CA ASP A 83 -9.51 3.88 2.67
C ASP A 83 -8.35 3.85 1.66
N PHE A 84 -7.11 3.62 2.12
CA PHE A 84 -5.95 3.53 1.24
C PHE A 84 -5.94 2.22 0.45
N SER A 85 -6.23 2.32 -0.85
CA SER A 85 -6.25 1.16 -1.75
C SER A 85 -4.85 0.62 -2.04
N MET A 86 -4.70 -0.69 -2.06
CA MET A 86 -3.51 -1.37 -2.57
C MET A 86 -3.36 -1.14 -4.07
N SER A 87 -2.14 -1.02 -4.60
CA SER A 87 -1.94 -1.05 -6.05
C SER A 87 -2.34 -2.43 -6.62
N GLY A 88 -3.09 -2.43 -7.71
CA GLY A 88 -3.70 -3.62 -8.30
C GLY A 88 -5.08 -3.97 -7.72
N ALA A 89 -5.53 -3.31 -6.65
CA ALA A 89 -6.90 -3.47 -6.16
C ALA A 89 -7.89 -3.04 -7.26
N ASP A 90 -8.88 -3.89 -7.54
CA ASP A 90 -9.86 -3.70 -8.61
C ASP A 90 -9.25 -3.41 -9.99
N GLY A 91 -8.04 -3.95 -10.24
CA GLY A 91 -7.29 -3.73 -11.48
C GLY A 91 -6.73 -2.31 -11.63
N GLN A 92 -6.78 -1.48 -10.59
CA GLN A 92 -6.30 -0.10 -10.63
C GLN A 92 -4.92 0.04 -10.00
N VAL A 93 -4.04 0.78 -10.68
CA VAL A 93 -2.73 1.11 -10.15
C VAL A 93 -2.86 2.21 -9.10
N ASN A 94 -2.24 1.99 -7.94
CA ASN A 94 -2.04 3.05 -6.95
C ASN A 94 -0.56 3.43 -6.89
N GLU A 95 -0.20 4.51 -7.58
CA GLU A 95 1.17 5.02 -7.62
C GLU A 95 1.71 5.45 -6.25
N ALA A 96 0.85 5.86 -5.32
CA ALA A 96 1.27 6.16 -3.96
C ALA A 96 1.71 4.89 -3.23
N CYS A 97 0.97 3.79 -3.40
CA CYS A 97 1.34 2.48 -2.85
C CYS A 97 2.70 2.02 -3.42
N ASN A 98 2.87 2.07 -4.74
CA ASN A 98 4.11 1.65 -5.39
C ASN A 98 5.31 2.52 -5.00
N ARG A 99 5.11 3.83 -4.85
CA ARG A 99 6.17 4.73 -4.38
C ARG A 99 6.61 4.41 -2.95
N ALA A 100 5.67 4.15 -2.04
CA ALA A 100 6.00 3.74 -0.68
C ALA A 100 6.78 2.42 -0.67
N ARG A 101 6.38 1.45 -1.50
CA ARG A 101 7.07 0.17 -1.65
C ARG A 101 8.49 0.35 -2.21
N ALA A 102 8.65 1.14 -3.27
CA ALA A 102 9.94 1.42 -3.88
C ALA A 102 10.93 2.08 -2.89
N HIS A 103 10.44 2.96 -2.00
CA HIS A 103 11.27 3.56 -0.95
C HIS A 103 11.92 2.51 -0.03
N TYR A 104 11.25 1.38 0.18
CA TYR A 104 11.72 0.26 0.97
C TYR A 104 12.34 -0.88 0.14
N GLY A 105 12.65 -0.64 -1.14
CA GLY A 105 13.23 -1.64 -2.03
C GLY A 105 12.27 -2.78 -2.40
N LEU A 106 10.96 -2.59 -2.17
CA LEU A 106 9.95 -3.59 -2.48
C LEU A 106 9.46 -3.45 -3.92
N PRO A 107 9.24 -4.57 -4.63
CA PRO A 107 8.73 -4.53 -6.00
C PRO A 107 7.31 -3.95 -6.02
N PRO A 108 6.87 -3.28 -7.11
CA PRO A 108 5.50 -2.79 -7.22
C PRO A 108 4.48 -3.93 -7.11
N LEU A 109 3.30 -3.63 -6.57
CA LEU A 109 2.17 -4.58 -6.61
C LEU A 109 1.47 -4.38 -7.95
N TYR A 110 1.60 -5.39 -8.80
CA TYR A 110 0.99 -5.44 -10.12
C TYR A 110 1.44 -4.34 -11.09
N LYS A 111 2.50 -4.65 -11.84
CA LYS A 111 2.54 -4.33 -13.27
C LYS A 111 2.85 -5.64 -14.00
N ASP A 112 1.84 -6.13 -14.71
CA ASP A 112 1.86 -7.27 -15.65
C ASP A 112 2.16 -8.68 -15.09
N MET A 113 1.13 -9.35 -14.54
CA MET A 113 0.97 -10.77 -14.85
C MET A 113 0.10 -10.86 -16.11
N LEU A 114 0.71 -11.29 -17.23
CA LEU A 114 0.11 -11.68 -18.51
C LEU A 114 -0.22 -10.50 -19.45
N PHE A 115 0.53 -10.21 -20.51
CA PHE A 115 0.97 -11.18 -21.53
C PHE A 115 -0.06 -12.28 -21.72
N HIS A 116 -0.99 -12.00 -22.61
CA HIS A 116 -1.71 -12.93 -23.48
C HIS A 116 -0.84 -13.97 -24.21
N THR A 117 0.29 -14.40 -23.68
CA THR A 117 0.96 -15.60 -24.16
C THR A 117 0.26 -16.77 -23.52
N SER A 118 -0.82 -17.22 -24.15
CA SER A 118 -1.19 -18.62 -24.02
C SER A 118 0.08 -19.44 -24.23
N LEU A 119 0.28 -20.50 -23.44
CA LEU A 119 1.38 -21.45 -23.67
C LEU A 119 1.38 -22.01 -25.11
N ASP A 120 0.28 -21.82 -25.85
CA ASP A 120 0.10 -22.23 -27.25
C ASP A 120 0.69 -21.27 -28.29
N ALA A 121 1.02 -20.02 -27.94
CA ALA A 121 1.56 -19.05 -28.91
C ALA A 121 2.98 -19.43 -29.40
N ALA A 122 3.71 -20.26 -28.64
CA ALA A 122 5.02 -20.77 -29.05
C ALA A 122 4.95 -21.80 -30.19
N THR A 123 3.75 -22.28 -30.56
CA THR A 123 3.55 -23.32 -31.58
C THR A 123 2.98 -22.82 -32.90
N ALA A 124 2.61 -21.54 -33.02
CA ALA A 124 2.14 -20.98 -34.28
C ALA A 124 3.34 -20.63 -35.19
N ALA A 125 3.63 -21.51 -36.14
CA ALA A 125 4.69 -21.34 -37.13
C ALA A 125 4.58 -19.98 -37.86
N LEU A 126 5.65 -19.19 -37.80
CA LEU A 126 5.88 -18.02 -38.64
C LEU A 126 6.01 -18.47 -40.10
N SER A 127 4.89 -18.55 -40.82
CA SER A 127 4.89 -18.74 -42.27
C SER A 127 4.20 -17.56 -42.92
N GLY A 128 5.00 -16.69 -43.54
CA GLY A 128 4.52 -15.49 -44.22
C GLY A 128 5.64 -14.52 -44.58
N VAL A 129 6.61 -14.95 -45.39
CA VAL A 129 7.55 -14.04 -46.05
C VAL A 129 6.78 -13.27 -47.13
N GLN A 130 6.54 -11.99 -46.92
CA GLN A 130 5.94 -11.10 -47.91
C GLN A 130 6.99 -10.76 -48.99
N LEU A 131 6.71 -11.10 -50.25
CA LEU A 131 7.51 -10.65 -51.41
C LEU A 131 7.33 -9.14 -51.64
N PRO A 132 8.34 -8.43 -52.17
CA PRO A 132 8.23 -6.99 -52.46
C PRO A 132 7.33 -6.75 -53.69
N ALA A 133 6.50 -5.70 -53.59
CA ALA A 133 5.62 -5.24 -54.66
C ALA A 133 6.42 -4.59 -55.79
N ASN A 134 6.00 -4.87 -57.03
CA ASN A 134 6.44 -4.23 -58.27
C ASN A 134 5.38 -3.19 -58.69
#